data_AF-A0AA39QKS0-F1
#
_entry.id   AF-A0AA39QKS0-F1
#
_cell.length_a   1.000
_cell.length_b   1.000
_cell.length_c   1.000
_cell.angle_alpha   90.00
_cell.angle_beta   90.00
_cell.angle_gamma   90.00
#
_symmetry.space_group_name_H-M   'P 1'
#
loop_
_entity.id
_entity.type
_entity.pdbx_description
1 polymer ?
#
loop_
_entity_poly.entity_id
_entity_poly.type
_entity_poly.pdbx_seq_one_letter_code
_entity_poly.pdbx_strand_id
1 'polypeptide(L)'
;MSPPTSPKSKGRLISPTSPSFPGRSRTPRSGRPTPPPVRRNRSVTPLGVVQSDLERFADQCRAWYFNQDDKAGHLMTQTLATIAPSQRASYARLQASTRAAYHRSVTARRHAEFEAHLSATQPGGSLLPYSRANPSSPAAQKERLDRFQRFLRTWCTLGMPGPQPFFYGLWAVMRLQTIPENIGGAGCNRIDWEIDDAVFKETAGKDFMLEAIDVLKGVLAFEETPSSKRSSSVVTDELASHGIAHSRSQSQPLTSQTPMHITKNATPKRPRAPSDPFLDTPALSRSVGSSLSQSSDANSTLLTTLISDKVDDPPSPLSTYEEEDVLPTPRVRSAPDDLSEEFLRVWTSPDLPNSEYRDLLKLFPSFLTRRPLPRFPTPSKLHATDLEEGFVDTLDAKQIRFGTGCMWVGPRQRSDGWRGSWWSRFISWWKEAFC
;
A
#
# COMPACT_ATOMS: atom_id res chain seq x y z
N MET A 1 8.66 50.64 39.72
CA MET A 1 8.23 51.87 39.00
C MET A 1 6.92 51.57 38.27
N SER A 2 6.09 52.59 38.09
CA SER A 2 4.79 52.65 37.38
C SER A 2 4.69 54.08 36.79
N PRO A 3 3.64 54.55 36.05
CA PRO A 3 2.32 54.00 35.68
C PRO A 3 2.16 54.07 34.12
N PRO A 4 1.07 54.50 33.40
CA PRO A 4 -0.33 54.85 33.73
C PRO A 4 -1.42 54.25 32.78
N THR A 5 -2.60 54.91 32.74
CA THR A 5 -3.92 54.37 32.32
C THR A 5 -4.57 55.02 31.07
N SER A 6 -5.73 54.50 30.65
CA SER A 6 -6.57 54.84 29.48
C SER A 6 -7.26 56.24 29.48
N PRO A 7 -7.93 56.59 28.36
CA PRO A 7 -9.18 57.38 28.36
C PRO A 7 -10.42 56.61 27.81
N LYS A 8 -11.62 57.24 27.82
CA LYS A 8 -12.95 56.66 27.48
C LYS A 8 -13.84 57.64 26.67
N SER A 9 -14.74 57.16 25.80
CA SER A 9 -16.04 57.79 25.37
C SER A 9 -16.71 57.05 24.18
N LYS A 10 -17.97 57.28 23.75
CA LYS A 10 -19.33 57.44 24.35
C LYS A 10 -20.39 57.46 23.21
N GLY A 11 -21.59 56.88 23.39
CA GLY A 11 -22.76 56.99 22.46
C GLY A 11 -22.75 55.98 21.28
N ARG A 12 -23.83 55.37 20.75
CA ARG A 12 -25.34 55.47 20.79
C ARG A 12 -25.98 56.28 19.64
N LEU A 13 -27.16 55.78 19.17
CA LEU A 13 -28.05 56.24 18.07
C LEU A 13 -27.63 55.66 16.70
N ILE A 14 -28.42 54.86 15.94
CA ILE A 14 -29.82 54.92 15.41
C ILE A 14 -29.87 55.54 13.99
N SER A 15 -30.64 54.89 13.10
CA SER A 15 -30.68 55.06 11.63
C SER A 15 -31.41 56.33 11.12
N PRO A 16 -31.18 56.70 9.84
CA PRO A 16 -32.17 57.35 8.97
C PRO A 16 -32.71 56.42 7.86
N THR A 17 -33.59 56.94 6.99
CA THR A 17 -34.50 56.14 6.11
C THR A 17 -34.44 56.58 4.63
N SER A 18 -35.03 55.75 3.77
CA SER A 18 -35.15 55.79 2.29
C SER A 18 -35.56 57.13 1.63
N PRO A 19 -35.31 57.27 0.31
CA PRO A 19 -36.18 58.02 -0.62
C PRO A 19 -37.33 57.14 -1.17
N SER A 20 -38.30 57.75 -1.84
CA SER A 20 -39.47 57.10 -2.48
C SER A 20 -39.85 57.80 -3.80
N PHE A 21 -41.03 57.46 -4.37
CA PHE A 21 -41.76 58.08 -5.50
C PHE A 21 -41.75 57.27 -6.85
N PRO A 22 -42.71 57.48 -7.80
CA PRO A 22 -44.12 57.10 -7.60
C PRO A 22 -44.92 56.56 -8.83
N GLY A 23 -45.95 55.73 -8.58
CA GLY A 23 -47.33 55.99 -9.08
C GLY A 23 -47.84 55.43 -10.44
N ARG A 24 -49.17 55.18 -10.46
CA ARG A 24 -50.07 54.80 -11.60
C ARG A 24 -49.84 53.40 -12.24
N SER A 25 -50.86 52.70 -12.77
CA SER A 25 -52.33 52.93 -12.77
C SER A 25 -53.14 51.61 -12.90
N ARG A 26 -54.43 51.65 -12.55
CA ARG A 26 -55.40 50.53 -12.65
C ARG A 26 -56.03 50.43 -14.06
N THR A 27 -56.27 49.20 -14.54
CA THR A 27 -57.59 48.73 -15.06
C THR A 27 -57.62 47.20 -15.26
N PRO A 28 -58.76 46.52 -15.09
CA PRO A 28 -58.90 45.06 -15.31
C PRO A 28 -59.49 44.70 -16.69
N ARG A 29 -59.32 43.44 -17.14
CA ARG A 29 -60.19 42.86 -18.17
C ARG A 29 -60.35 41.34 -18.00
N SER A 30 -61.56 40.84 -18.25
CA SER A 30 -61.97 39.44 -18.11
C SER A 30 -61.70 38.62 -19.38
N GLY A 31 -61.51 37.29 -19.22
CA GLY A 31 -62.03 36.33 -20.19
C GLY A 31 -61.10 35.16 -20.58
N ARG A 32 -61.28 33.98 -19.96
CA ARG A 32 -61.63 32.67 -20.60
C ARG A 32 -61.56 31.54 -19.55
N PRO A 33 -62.53 30.60 -19.49
CA PRO A 33 -62.45 29.47 -18.57
C PRO A 33 -61.47 28.38 -19.07
N THR A 34 -60.70 27.81 -18.14
CA THR A 34 -59.94 26.57 -18.34
C THR A 34 -60.81 25.35 -18.01
N PRO A 35 -60.66 24.22 -18.75
CA PRO A 35 -61.35 22.98 -18.41
C PRO A 35 -60.73 22.32 -17.15
N PRO A 36 -61.49 21.52 -16.39
CA PRO A 36 -60.96 20.82 -15.22
C PRO A 36 -59.93 19.75 -15.62
N PRO A 37 -58.89 19.50 -14.79
CA PRO A 37 -57.90 18.47 -15.08
C PRO A 37 -58.52 17.09 -15.05
N VAL A 38 -58.56 16.41 -16.20
CA VAL A 38 -59.04 15.03 -16.30
C VAL A 38 -58.13 14.12 -15.47
N ARG A 39 -58.76 13.34 -14.61
CA ARG A 39 -58.26 12.17 -13.85
C ARG A 39 -56.74 11.96 -13.90
N ARG A 40 -56.08 12.18 -12.75
CA ARG A 40 -54.74 11.64 -12.47
C ARG A 40 -54.72 10.13 -12.79
N ASN A 41 -54.14 9.76 -13.94
CA ASN A 41 -53.42 8.50 -14.02
C ASN A 41 -52.29 8.62 -12.99
N ARG A 42 -52.45 7.99 -11.83
CA ARG A 42 -51.32 7.77 -10.92
C ARG A 42 -50.28 7.02 -11.74
N SER A 43 -49.10 7.61 -11.92
CA SER A 43 -47.92 6.84 -12.28
C SER A 43 -47.80 5.72 -11.25
N VAL A 44 -48.01 4.49 -11.68
CA VAL A 44 -47.68 3.33 -10.86
C VAL A 44 -46.17 3.33 -10.77
N THR A 45 -45.64 3.87 -9.67
CA THR A 45 -44.24 3.73 -9.30
C THR A 45 -43.94 2.24 -9.39
N PRO A 46 -42.99 1.79 -10.23
CA PRO A 46 -42.79 0.37 -10.48
C PRO A 46 -42.55 -0.31 -9.13
N LEU A 47 -43.30 -1.39 -8.87
CA LEU A 47 -43.24 -2.11 -7.60
C LEU A 47 -41.77 -2.37 -7.24
N GLY A 48 -41.39 -1.91 -6.04
CA GLY A 48 -40.02 -2.04 -5.56
C GLY A 48 -39.56 -3.49 -5.61
N VAL A 49 -38.24 -3.70 -5.77
CA VAL A 49 -37.66 -5.05 -5.80
C VAL A 49 -38.18 -5.84 -4.61
N VAL A 50 -38.74 -7.04 -4.87
CA VAL A 50 -39.41 -7.82 -3.83
C VAL A 50 -38.37 -8.18 -2.77
N GLN A 51 -38.59 -7.71 -1.55
CA GLN A 51 -37.59 -7.76 -0.48
C GLN A 51 -37.12 -9.20 -0.18
N SER A 52 -38.03 -10.18 -0.24
CA SER A 52 -37.72 -11.60 -0.08
C SER A 52 -36.76 -12.15 -1.14
N ASP A 53 -36.80 -11.61 -2.36
CA ASP A 53 -35.97 -12.08 -3.47
C ASP A 53 -34.56 -11.48 -3.39
N LEU A 54 -34.42 -10.29 -2.81
CA LEU A 54 -33.12 -9.74 -2.41
C LEU A 54 -32.55 -10.50 -1.21
N GLU A 55 -33.35 -10.83 -0.21
CA GLU A 55 -32.91 -11.60 0.97
C GLU A 55 -32.44 -13.01 0.58
N ARG A 56 -33.22 -13.73 -0.23
CA ARG A 56 -32.84 -15.04 -0.78
C ARG A 56 -31.54 -14.96 -1.61
N PHE A 57 -31.34 -13.88 -2.35
CA PHE A 57 -30.10 -13.65 -3.09
C PHE A 57 -28.92 -13.28 -2.18
N ALA A 58 -29.15 -12.53 -1.09
CA ALA A 58 -28.14 -12.27 -0.07
C ALA A 58 -27.62 -13.58 0.55
N ASP A 59 -28.52 -14.53 0.82
CA ASP A 59 -28.15 -15.84 1.34
C ASP A 59 -27.39 -16.70 0.33
N GLN A 60 -27.74 -16.62 -0.97
CA GLN A 60 -26.91 -17.22 -2.04
C GLN A 60 -25.51 -16.61 -2.07
N CYS A 61 -25.39 -15.27 -2.00
CA CYS A 61 -24.08 -14.61 -1.93
C CYS A 61 -23.28 -15.00 -0.68
N ARG A 62 -23.94 -15.13 0.48
CA ARG A 62 -23.31 -15.56 1.75
C ARG A 62 -22.81 -17.00 1.66
N ALA A 63 -23.66 -17.93 1.24
CA ALA A 63 -23.32 -19.34 1.11
C ALA A 63 -22.19 -19.56 0.09
N TRP A 64 -22.19 -18.82 -1.02
CA TRP A 64 -21.08 -18.84 -1.97
C TRP A 64 -19.78 -18.31 -1.35
N TYR A 65 -19.74 -17.05 -0.89
CA TYR A 65 -18.49 -16.44 -0.46
C TYR A 65 -17.92 -17.00 0.86
N PHE A 66 -18.76 -17.33 1.84
CA PHE A 66 -18.30 -17.79 3.16
C PHE A 66 -18.22 -19.33 3.27
N ASN A 67 -19.16 -20.06 2.66
CA ASN A 67 -19.24 -21.52 2.80
C ASN A 67 -18.70 -22.29 1.58
N GLN A 68 -18.32 -21.59 0.50
CA GLN A 68 -17.86 -22.17 -0.77
C GLN A 68 -18.90 -23.12 -1.42
N ASP A 69 -20.19 -22.82 -1.30
CA ASP A 69 -21.26 -23.62 -1.92
C ASP A 69 -21.41 -23.29 -3.41
N ASP A 70 -20.85 -24.13 -4.29
CA ASP A 70 -20.96 -24.02 -5.75
C ASP A 70 -22.41 -23.87 -6.24
N LYS A 71 -23.38 -24.52 -5.59
CA LYS A 71 -24.80 -24.43 -5.98
C LYS A 71 -25.35 -23.03 -5.72
N ALA A 72 -24.97 -22.42 -4.59
CA ALA A 72 -25.28 -21.02 -4.31
C ALA A 72 -24.57 -20.08 -5.29
N GLY A 73 -23.31 -20.37 -5.68
CA GLY A 73 -22.57 -19.62 -6.70
C GLY A 73 -23.24 -19.65 -8.08
N HIS A 74 -23.72 -20.82 -8.51
CA HIS A 74 -24.51 -20.97 -9.74
C HIS A 74 -25.85 -20.23 -9.65
N LEU A 75 -26.61 -20.37 -8.56
CA LEU A 75 -27.90 -19.70 -8.39
C LEU A 75 -27.77 -18.16 -8.34
N MET A 76 -26.75 -17.64 -7.68
CA MET A 76 -26.39 -16.22 -7.68
C MET A 76 -26.14 -15.72 -9.12
N THR A 77 -25.32 -16.46 -9.88
CA THR A 77 -24.97 -16.10 -11.26
C THR A 77 -26.18 -16.17 -12.20
N GLN A 78 -27.01 -17.21 -12.07
CA GLN A 78 -28.27 -17.37 -12.79
C GLN A 78 -29.23 -16.21 -12.50
N THR A 79 -29.37 -15.82 -11.23
CA THR A 79 -30.26 -14.71 -10.83
C THR A 79 -29.82 -13.39 -11.46
N LEU A 80 -28.52 -13.06 -11.46
CA LEU A 80 -28.02 -11.83 -12.09
C LEU A 80 -28.25 -11.78 -13.61
N ALA A 81 -28.28 -12.94 -14.26
CA ALA A 81 -28.59 -13.07 -15.68
C ALA A 81 -30.10 -12.90 -15.97
N THR A 82 -30.99 -13.47 -15.15
CA THR A 82 -32.44 -13.49 -15.41
C THR A 82 -33.20 -12.25 -14.91
N ILE A 83 -32.70 -11.51 -13.91
CA ILE A 83 -33.37 -10.30 -13.41
C ILE A 83 -33.47 -9.19 -14.45
N ALA A 84 -34.56 -8.42 -14.38
CA ALA A 84 -34.81 -7.28 -15.26
C ALA A 84 -33.71 -6.20 -15.13
N PRO A 85 -33.32 -5.51 -16.22
CA PRO A 85 -32.26 -4.49 -16.17
C PRO A 85 -32.50 -3.38 -15.14
N SER A 86 -33.76 -3.00 -14.92
CA SER A 86 -34.18 -1.99 -13.93
C SER A 86 -33.91 -2.38 -12.47
N GLN A 87 -33.81 -3.67 -12.17
CA GLN A 87 -33.58 -4.18 -10.81
C GLN A 87 -32.12 -4.61 -10.58
N ARG A 88 -31.35 -4.87 -11.65
CA ARG A 88 -29.98 -5.41 -11.62
C ARG A 88 -29.02 -4.60 -10.73
N ALA A 89 -29.18 -3.28 -10.65
CA ALA A 89 -28.35 -2.42 -9.80
C ALA A 89 -28.43 -2.79 -8.30
N SER A 90 -29.61 -3.18 -7.80
CA SER A 90 -29.81 -3.55 -6.39
C SER A 90 -29.11 -4.87 -6.05
N TYR A 91 -29.28 -5.89 -6.91
CA TYR A 91 -28.62 -7.18 -6.76
C TYR A 91 -27.09 -7.06 -6.90
N ALA A 92 -26.59 -6.27 -7.85
CA ALA A 92 -25.15 -6.04 -8.03
C ALA A 92 -24.52 -5.34 -6.80
N ARG A 93 -25.19 -4.31 -6.23
CA ARG A 93 -24.75 -3.66 -4.98
C ARG A 93 -24.73 -4.63 -3.80
N LEU A 94 -25.73 -5.50 -3.69
CA LEU A 94 -25.82 -6.52 -2.63
C LEU A 94 -24.73 -7.59 -2.75
N GLN A 95 -24.45 -8.07 -3.97
CA GLN A 95 -23.34 -8.98 -4.24
C GLN A 95 -21.99 -8.33 -3.89
N ALA A 96 -21.76 -7.09 -4.36
CA ALA A 96 -20.53 -6.35 -4.10
C ALA A 96 -20.32 -6.08 -2.60
N SER A 97 -21.38 -5.69 -1.88
CA SER A 97 -21.35 -5.49 -0.43
C SER A 97 -21.02 -6.79 0.33
N THR A 98 -21.64 -7.91 -0.05
CA THR A 98 -21.36 -9.23 0.55
C THR A 98 -19.93 -9.68 0.26
N ARG A 99 -19.44 -9.47 -0.96
CA ARG A 99 -18.05 -9.75 -1.36
C ARG A 99 -17.04 -8.89 -0.58
N ALA A 100 -17.33 -7.59 -0.40
CA ALA A 100 -16.50 -6.69 0.39
C ALA A 100 -16.53 -7.03 1.90
N ALA A 101 -17.65 -7.51 2.43
CA ALA A 101 -17.73 -8.05 3.78
C ALA A 101 -16.91 -9.33 3.94
N TYR A 102 -16.96 -10.24 2.97
CA TYR A 102 -16.11 -11.43 2.94
C TYR A 102 -14.63 -11.07 2.93
N HIS A 103 -14.17 -10.23 2.00
CA HIS A 103 -12.76 -9.82 1.94
C HIS A 103 -12.29 -9.14 3.24
N ARG A 104 -13.08 -8.23 3.82
CA ARG A 104 -12.78 -7.64 5.15
C ARG A 104 -12.68 -8.71 6.25
N SER A 105 -13.55 -9.72 6.27
CA SER A 105 -13.46 -10.81 7.25
C SER A 105 -12.21 -11.68 7.08
N VAL A 106 -11.76 -11.90 5.84
CA VAL A 106 -10.52 -12.64 5.54
C VAL A 106 -9.29 -11.85 5.97
N THR A 107 -9.24 -10.55 5.69
CA THR A 107 -8.15 -9.66 6.13
C THR A 107 -8.12 -9.53 7.66
N ALA A 108 -9.27 -9.33 8.30
CA ALA A 108 -9.38 -9.26 9.75
C ALA A 108 -8.91 -10.56 10.43
N ARG A 109 -9.30 -11.74 9.92
CA ARG A 109 -8.78 -13.03 10.40
C ARG A 109 -7.26 -13.12 10.24
N ARG A 110 -6.72 -12.73 9.08
CA ARG A 110 -5.27 -12.80 8.81
C ARG A 110 -4.47 -11.87 9.73
N HIS A 111 -4.97 -10.67 10.00
CA HIS A 111 -4.34 -9.74 10.94
C HIS A 111 -4.43 -10.24 12.39
N ALA A 112 -5.58 -10.81 12.81
CA ALA A 112 -5.71 -11.43 14.12
C ALA A 112 -4.78 -12.64 14.31
N GLU A 113 -4.60 -13.48 13.27
CA GLU A 113 -3.62 -14.57 13.29
C GLU A 113 -2.17 -14.06 13.39
N PHE A 114 -1.86 -12.95 12.70
CA PHE A 114 -0.55 -12.29 12.76
C PHE A 114 -0.28 -11.73 14.16
N GLU A 115 -1.16 -10.90 14.73
CA GLU A 115 -0.96 -10.34 16.08
C GLU A 115 -0.92 -11.43 17.17
N ALA A 116 -1.74 -12.47 17.06
CA ALA A 116 -1.74 -13.58 18.02
C ALA A 116 -0.40 -14.34 18.01
N HIS A 117 0.16 -14.63 16.83
CA HIS A 117 1.47 -15.30 16.74
C HIS A 117 2.62 -14.37 17.13
N LEU A 118 2.55 -13.09 16.76
CA LEU A 118 3.55 -12.09 17.10
C LEU A 118 3.63 -11.82 18.60
N SER A 119 2.48 -11.68 19.27
CA SER A 119 2.41 -11.45 20.73
C SER A 119 2.74 -12.70 21.56
N ALA A 120 2.39 -13.89 21.09
CA ALA A 120 2.80 -15.15 21.72
C ALA A 120 4.31 -15.40 21.59
N THR A 121 4.93 -15.00 20.47
CA THR A 121 6.37 -15.19 20.22
C THR A 121 7.20 -14.17 21.02
N GLN A 122 8.00 -14.65 21.97
CA GLN A 122 8.93 -13.81 22.74
C GLN A 122 10.30 -13.71 22.03
N PRO A 123 11.04 -12.59 22.14
CA PRO A 123 12.40 -12.47 21.59
C PRO A 123 13.33 -13.57 22.13
N GLY A 124 13.90 -14.40 21.24
CA GLY A 124 14.71 -15.57 21.60
C GLY A 124 13.93 -16.74 22.24
N GLY A 125 12.61 -16.61 22.35
CA GLY A 125 11.71 -17.52 23.05
C GLY A 125 11.57 -18.92 22.41
N SER A 126 11.82 -19.04 21.11
CA SER A 126 11.63 -20.28 20.35
C SER A 126 12.83 -21.23 20.39
N LEU A 127 14.00 -20.76 20.85
CA LEU A 127 15.19 -21.59 21.05
C LEU A 127 14.93 -22.72 22.08
N LEU A 128 15.74 -23.77 22.08
CA LEU A 128 15.62 -24.86 23.06
C LEU A 128 15.88 -24.33 24.50
N PRO A 129 15.29 -24.94 25.55
CA PRO A 129 15.34 -24.37 26.91
C PRO A 129 16.77 -24.12 27.44
N TYR A 130 17.72 -25.02 27.14
CA TYR A 130 19.13 -24.85 27.52
C TYR A 130 19.81 -23.73 26.73
N SER A 131 19.46 -23.54 25.45
CA SER A 131 19.93 -22.42 24.61
C SER A 131 19.40 -21.08 25.12
N ARG A 132 18.15 -21.04 25.60
CA ARG A 132 17.54 -19.85 26.22
C ARG A 132 18.18 -19.46 27.55
N ALA A 133 18.58 -20.44 28.36
CA ALA A 133 19.25 -20.19 29.64
C ALA A 133 20.63 -19.52 29.48
N ASN A 134 21.28 -19.66 28.32
CA ASN A 134 22.50 -18.94 27.97
C ASN A 134 22.51 -18.60 26.46
N PRO A 135 21.88 -17.48 26.06
CA PRO A 135 21.68 -17.13 24.65
C PRO A 135 22.99 -16.76 23.93
N SER A 136 24.05 -16.43 24.67
CA SER A 136 25.39 -16.18 24.13
C SER A 136 26.21 -17.46 23.91
N SER A 137 25.75 -18.62 24.40
CA SER A 137 26.48 -19.89 24.32
C SER A 137 26.68 -20.38 22.87
N PRO A 138 27.77 -21.13 22.57
CA PRO A 138 27.97 -21.72 21.24
C PRO A 138 26.84 -22.65 20.80
N ALA A 139 26.12 -23.26 21.74
CA ALA A 139 24.95 -24.09 21.46
C ALA A 139 23.77 -23.25 20.95
N ALA A 140 23.49 -22.11 21.60
CA ALA A 140 22.47 -21.16 21.14
C ALA A 140 22.83 -20.52 19.80
N GLN A 141 24.11 -20.14 19.60
CA GLN A 141 24.62 -19.62 18.32
C GLN A 141 24.44 -20.64 17.19
N LYS A 142 24.79 -21.92 17.43
CA LYS A 142 24.56 -23.00 16.46
C LYS A 142 23.07 -23.19 16.17
N GLU A 143 22.21 -23.18 17.19
CA GLU A 143 20.77 -23.35 16.99
C GLU A 143 20.17 -22.21 16.14
N ARG A 144 20.58 -20.96 16.37
CA ARG A 144 20.22 -19.82 15.53
C ARG A 144 20.71 -20.00 14.09
N LEU A 145 21.97 -20.41 13.89
CA LEU A 145 22.55 -20.70 12.58
C LEU A 145 21.77 -21.79 11.82
N ASP A 146 21.50 -22.93 12.47
CA ASP A 146 20.83 -24.09 11.86
C ASP A 146 19.35 -23.78 11.50
N ARG A 147 18.63 -23.04 12.35
CA ARG A 147 17.26 -22.59 12.06
C ARG A 147 17.23 -21.52 10.96
N PHE A 148 18.09 -20.51 11.04
CA PHE A 148 18.15 -19.44 10.03
C PHE A 148 18.59 -19.97 8.66
N GLN A 149 19.48 -20.96 8.60
CA GLN A 149 19.84 -21.67 7.37
C GLN A 149 18.64 -22.40 6.76
N ARG A 150 17.76 -23.01 7.58
CA ARG A 150 16.52 -23.64 7.09
C ARG A 150 15.59 -22.59 6.48
N PHE A 151 15.30 -21.52 7.21
CA PHE A 151 14.43 -20.42 6.76
C PHE A 151 14.88 -19.83 5.42
N LEU A 152 16.18 -19.54 5.26
CA LEU A 152 16.74 -19.07 3.99
C LEU A 152 16.65 -20.12 2.88
N ARG A 153 16.87 -21.41 3.16
CA ARG A 153 16.72 -22.49 2.16
C ARG A 153 15.28 -22.68 1.71
N THR A 154 14.30 -22.52 2.61
CA THR A 154 12.88 -22.60 2.28
C THR A 154 12.46 -21.38 1.45
N TRP A 155 12.60 -20.17 1.99
CA TRP A 155 11.91 -18.98 1.48
C TRP A 155 12.77 -18.04 0.64
N CYS A 156 14.09 -18.05 0.82
CA CYS A 156 15.01 -17.16 0.11
C CYS A 156 15.56 -17.81 -1.17
N THR A 157 14.68 -18.22 -2.09
CA THR A 157 15.07 -18.92 -3.32
C THR A 157 14.84 -18.06 -4.58
N LEU A 158 15.56 -18.38 -5.66
CA LEU A 158 15.36 -17.72 -6.96
C LEU A 158 13.96 -17.96 -7.54
N GLY A 159 13.34 -19.10 -7.22
CA GLY A 159 11.99 -19.47 -7.68
C GLY A 159 10.85 -18.77 -6.94
N MET A 160 11.12 -18.11 -5.80
CA MET A 160 10.14 -17.35 -5.04
C MET A 160 10.53 -15.87 -5.00
N PRO A 161 10.13 -15.05 -5.99
CA PRO A 161 10.47 -13.63 -6.04
C PRO A 161 9.79 -12.81 -4.94
N GLY A 162 8.61 -13.23 -4.47
CA GLY A 162 7.81 -12.52 -3.45
C GLY A 162 8.61 -12.15 -2.20
N PRO A 163 9.21 -13.10 -1.46
CA PRO A 163 10.01 -12.81 -0.26
C PRO A 163 11.34 -12.05 -0.50
N GLN A 164 11.81 -11.88 -1.74
CA GLN A 164 13.16 -11.36 -1.96
C GLN A 164 13.38 -9.92 -1.45
N PRO A 165 12.45 -8.95 -1.61
CA PRO A 165 12.56 -7.62 -1.00
C PRO A 165 12.68 -7.66 0.53
N PHE A 166 11.98 -8.56 1.22
CA PHE A 166 12.13 -8.78 2.66
C PHE A 166 13.55 -9.27 3.00
N PHE A 167 14.06 -10.27 2.28
CA PHE A 167 15.42 -10.77 2.50
C PHE A 167 16.53 -9.78 2.12
N TYR A 168 16.30 -8.88 1.15
CA TYR A 168 17.20 -7.76 0.87
C TYR A 168 17.30 -6.79 2.07
N GLY A 169 16.16 -6.44 2.69
CA GLY A 169 16.12 -5.60 3.88
C GLY A 169 16.82 -6.26 5.08
N LEU A 170 16.46 -7.51 5.40
CA LEU A 170 17.06 -8.28 6.48
C LEU A 170 18.58 -8.45 6.30
N TRP A 171 19.05 -8.76 5.09
CA TRP A 171 20.47 -8.81 4.76
C TRP A 171 21.16 -7.46 5.03
N ALA A 172 20.55 -6.34 4.62
CA ALA A 172 21.12 -5.02 4.79
C ALA A 172 21.24 -4.62 6.27
N VAL A 173 20.20 -4.85 7.08
CA VAL A 173 20.21 -4.65 8.54
C VAL A 173 21.34 -5.47 9.16
N MET A 174 21.38 -6.78 8.93
CA MET A 174 22.42 -7.66 9.49
C MET A 174 23.83 -7.26 9.03
N ARG A 175 23.98 -6.77 7.79
CA ARG A 175 25.27 -6.36 7.24
C ARG A 175 25.74 -5.03 7.82
N LEU A 176 24.88 -4.02 7.88
CA LEU A 176 25.15 -2.69 8.47
C LEU A 176 25.49 -2.80 9.95
N GLN A 177 24.94 -3.79 10.67
CA GLN A 177 25.26 -4.04 12.06
C GLN A 177 26.71 -4.52 12.29
N THR A 178 27.36 -5.09 11.27
CA THR A 178 28.78 -5.50 11.30
C THR A 178 29.76 -4.40 10.91
N ILE A 179 29.28 -3.23 10.48
CA ILE A 179 30.07 -2.17 9.85
C ILE A 179 30.32 -1.02 10.85
N PRO A 180 31.55 -0.49 10.94
CA PRO A 180 31.87 0.69 11.75
C PRO A 180 31.10 1.95 11.31
N GLU A 181 30.76 2.78 12.31
CA GLU A 181 30.00 4.03 12.14
C GLU A 181 30.71 5.05 11.22
N ASN A 182 32.03 5.16 11.32
CA ASN A 182 32.84 6.05 10.48
C ASN A 182 32.84 5.70 8.98
N ILE A 183 32.31 4.54 8.59
CA ILE A 183 32.06 4.16 7.18
C ILE A 183 30.58 3.81 6.92
N GLY A 184 29.68 4.41 7.71
CA GLY A 184 28.23 4.37 7.52
C GLY A 184 27.58 3.02 7.85
N GLY A 185 28.09 2.32 8.86
CA GLY A 185 27.36 1.25 9.56
C GLY A 185 26.78 1.75 10.89
N ALA A 186 26.17 0.86 11.67
CA ALA A 186 25.56 1.23 12.95
C ALA A 186 26.52 1.22 14.16
N GLY A 187 27.72 0.63 14.00
CA GLY A 187 28.73 0.61 15.05
C GLY A 187 28.25 -0.02 16.36
N CYS A 188 28.24 0.79 17.43
CA CYS A 188 27.83 0.37 18.78
C CYS A 188 26.32 0.40 19.03
N ASN A 189 25.54 1.03 18.15
CA ASN A 189 24.10 1.12 18.25
C ASN A 189 23.42 -0.02 17.48
N ARG A 190 22.19 -0.33 17.86
CA ARG A 190 21.29 -1.27 17.16
C ARG A 190 20.62 -0.53 15.98
N ILE A 191 20.13 -1.28 15.01
CA ILE A 191 19.42 -0.76 13.84
C ILE A 191 17.94 -0.96 14.06
N ASP A 192 17.16 0.09 13.89
CA ASP A 192 15.70 0.01 13.83
C ASP A 192 15.29 -0.13 12.36
N TRP A 193 14.42 -1.09 12.05
CA TRP A 193 13.93 -1.39 10.71
C TRP A 193 12.39 -1.36 10.69
N GLU A 194 11.81 -0.30 10.15
CA GLU A 194 10.37 -0.12 10.01
C GLU A 194 9.86 -0.85 8.76
N ILE A 195 8.86 -1.72 8.96
CA ILE A 195 8.24 -2.55 7.92
C ILE A 195 6.71 -2.50 8.12
N ASP A 196 5.93 -2.48 7.04
CA ASP A 196 4.50 -2.78 7.11
C ASP A 196 4.30 -4.27 7.42
N ASP A 197 3.45 -4.59 8.40
CA ASP A 197 3.00 -5.94 8.70
C ASP A 197 2.47 -6.69 7.45
N ALA A 198 2.01 -5.99 6.40
CA ALA A 198 1.63 -6.54 5.10
C ALA A 198 2.74 -7.41 4.45
N VAL A 199 4.01 -7.06 4.68
CA VAL A 199 5.18 -7.82 4.20
C VAL A 199 5.23 -9.24 4.79
N PHE A 200 4.67 -9.46 5.97
CA PHE A 200 4.50 -10.79 6.54
C PHE A 200 3.19 -11.44 6.07
N LYS A 201 2.10 -10.67 6.07
CA LYS A 201 0.73 -11.15 5.80
C LYS A 201 0.53 -11.61 4.35
N GLU A 202 1.16 -10.99 3.36
CA GLU A 202 0.76 -11.16 1.94
C GLU A 202 1.84 -11.80 1.05
N THR A 203 3.12 -11.67 1.41
CA THR A 203 4.26 -11.91 0.51
C THR A 203 4.48 -13.36 0.06
N ALA A 204 4.19 -14.34 0.91
CA ALA A 204 4.25 -15.77 0.57
C ALA A 204 3.28 -16.64 1.40
N GLY A 205 2.17 -16.05 1.84
CA GLY A 205 1.12 -16.76 2.59
C GLY A 205 1.45 -17.04 4.06
N LYS A 206 0.59 -17.85 4.69
CA LYS A 206 0.55 -18.05 6.15
C LYS A 206 1.80 -18.73 6.70
N ASP A 207 2.35 -19.72 6.00
CA ASP A 207 3.50 -20.47 6.53
C ASP A 207 4.77 -19.62 6.56
N PHE A 208 4.97 -18.76 5.55
CA PHE A 208 6.01 -17.73 5.57
C PHE A 208 5.80 -16.74 6.72
N MET A 209 4.56 -16.23 6.91
CA MET A 209 4.22 -15.32 7.99
C MET A 209 4.61 -15.88 9.37
N LEU A 210 4.29 -17.15 9.62
CA LEU A 210 4.58 -17.82 10.89
C LEU A 210 6.07 -18.12 11.08
N GLU A 211 6.76 -18.65 10.05
CA GLU A 211 8.19 -18.97 10.13
C GLU A 211 9.05 -17.70 10.19
N ALA A 212 8.68 -16.62 9.50
CA ALA A 212 9.39 -15.35 9.55
C ALA A 212 9.32 -14.70 10.95
N ILE A 213 8.17 -14.77 11.63
CA ILE A 213 8.02 -14.30 13.02
C ILE A 213 8.82 -15.21 13.98
N ASP A 214 8.73 -16.53 13.85
CA ASP A 214 9.54 -17.46 14.67
C ASP A 214 11.03 -17.19 14.49
N VAL A 215 11.49 -16.96 13.25
CA VAL A 215 12.91 -16.82 12.96
C VAL A 215 13.46 -15.44 13.34
N LEU A 216 12.74 -14.34 13.06
CA LEU A 216 13.15 -12.99 13.48
C LEU A 216 13.06 -12.83 15.00
N LYS A 217 11.85 -12.98 15.55
CA LYS A 217 11.57 -12.71 16.97
C LYS A 217 12.00 -13.91 17.81
N GLY A 218 11.43 -15.08 17.55
CA GLY A 218 11.61 -16.28 18.36
C GLY A 218 13.02 -16.87 18.39
N VAL A 219 13.79 -16.78 17.29
CA VAL A 219 15.11 -17.41 17.15
C VAL A 219 16.23 -16.37 17.19
N LEU A 220 16.21 -15.37 16.29
CA LEU A 220 17.26 -14.35 16.22
C LEU A 220 17.16 -13.30 17.33
N ALA A 221 16.04 -13.21 18.04
CA ALA A 221 15.77 -12.22 19.09
C ALA A 221 15.72 -10.75 18.61
N PHE A 222 15.20 -10.51 17.40
CA PHE A 222 14.70 -9.18 17.05
C PHE A 222 13.61 -8.77 18.07
N GLU A 223 13.63 -7.50 18.45
CA GLU A 223 12.54 -6.88 19.20
C GLU A 223 11.63 -6.14 18.21
N GLU A 224 10.35 -6.02 18.54
CA GLU A 224 9.40 -5.26 17.74
C GLU A 224 8.56 -4.32 18.61
N THR A 225 8.19 -3.18 18.03
CA THR A 225 7.24 -2.22 18.60
C THR A 225 6.39 -1.62 17.48
N PRO A 226 5.07 -1.43 17.67
CA PRO A 226 4.24 -0.67 16.73
C PRO A 226 4.82 0.72 16.48
N SER A 227 4.84 1.17 15.22
CA SER A 227 5.31 2.53 14.92
C SER A 227 4.29 3.56 15.41
N SER A 228 4.78 4.68 15.93
CA SER A 228 3.95 5.85 16.23
C SER A 228 3.64 6.68 14.97
N LYS A 229 4.37 6.46 13.86
CA LYS A 229 3.97 6.92 12.54
C LYS A 229 2.82 6.03 12.05
N ARG A 230 1.55 6.44 12.26
CA ARG A 230 0.48 6.00 11.36
C ARG A 230 0.91 6.36 9.94
N SER A 231 0.77 5.46 8.96
CA SER A 231 1.20 5.76 7.59
C SER A 231 0.43 6.96 7.05
N SER A 232 1.10 8.10 6.97
CA SER A 232 0.57 9.30 6.34
C SER A 232 0.63 9.10 4.83
N SER A 233 -0.45 8.51 4.28
CA SER A 233 -0.83 8.44 2.86
C SER A 233 0.22 9.06 1.93
N VAL A 234 1.10 8.23 1.36
CA VAL A 234 2.31 8.64 0.63
C VAL A 234 2.04 9.87 -0.25
N VAL A 235 2.61 11.01 0.13
CA VAL A 235 2.58 12.25 -0.65
C VAL A 235 3.38 12.03 -1.92
N THR A 236 2.69 11.54 -2.95
CA THR A 236 3.26 11.19 -4.24
C THR A 236 3.18 12.41 -5.15
N ASP A 237 3.79 13.52 -4.72
CA ASP A 237 3.74 14.82 -5.40
C ASP A 237 5.13 15.37 -5.75
N GLU A 238 5.91 14.55 -6.45
CA GLU A 238 7.06 14.99 -7.26
C GLU A 238 6.93 14.49 -8.71
N LEU A 239 5.77 14.76 -9.33
CA LEU A 239 5.63 14.76 -10.80
C LEU A 239 4.31 15.37 -11.32
N ALA A 240 3.37 15.78 -10.46
CA ALA A 240 2.08 16.36 -10.87
C ALA A 240 2.09 17.89 -11.04
N SER A 241 3.23 18.56 -10.79
CA SER A 241 3.36 20.03 -10.87
C SER A 241 3.44 20.57 -12.31
N HIS A 242 2.35 20.42 -13.07
CA HIS A 242 1.99 21.25 -14.23
C HIS A 242 0.48 21.52 -14.18
N GLY A 243 0.09 22.62 -13.53
CA GLY A 243 -1.31 22.96 -13.32
C GLY A 243 -2.08 23.22 -14.62
N ILE A 244 -3.32 22.71 -14.70
CA ILE A 244 -4.22 22.95 -15.83
C ILE A 244 -4.78 24.38 -15.76
N ALA A 245 -3.94 25.34 -16.12
CA ALA A 245 -4.33 26.74 -16.28
C ALA A 245 -5.08 26.92 -17.61
N HIS A 246 -6.41 26.94 -17.56
CA HIS A 246 -7.24 27.22 -18.73
C HIS A 246 -7.00 28.66 -19.25
N SER A 247 -6.26 28.79 -20.36
CA SER A 247 -6.14 30.05 -21.10
C SER A 247 -6.50 29.87 -22.58
N ARG A 248 -7.40 30.73 -23.07
CA ARG A 248 -7.83 30.81 -24.47
C ARG A 248 -7.15 31.99 -25.16
N SER A 249 -6.35 31.75 -26.20
CA SER A 249 -6.24 32.68 -27.35
C SER A 249 -5.48 32.06 -28.53
N GLN A 250 -5.64 32.68 -29.70
CA GLN A 250 -5.34 32.14 -31.03
C GLN A 250 -3.92 32.46 -31.54
N SER A 251 -3.62 31.90 -32.71
CA SER A 251 -2.84 32.45 -33.84
C SER A 251 -1.42 31.92 -34.08
N GLN A 252 -0.97 32.07 -35.34
CA GLN A 252 0.19 31.43 -35.96
C GLN A 252 1.38 32.45 -36.11
N PRO A 253 2.33 32.29 -37.04
CA PRO A 253 3.65 31.78 -36.69
C PRO A 253 4.79 32.75 -37.08
N LEU A 254 6.06 32.41 -36.76
CA LEU A 254 7.16 32.84 -37.64
C LEU A 254 8.39 31.93 -37.58
N THR A 255 9.03 31.77 -38.72
CA THR A 255 10.34 31.10 -38.91
C THR A 255 11.50 32.02 -38.53
N SER A 256 12.63 31.43 -38.14
CA SER A 256 13.97 32.05 -38.18
C SER A 256 15.02 30.96 -38.45
N GLN A 257 16.16 31.31 -39.04
CA GLN A 257 17.10 30.36 -39.67
C GLN A 257 18.55 30.56 -39.20
N THR A 258 19.36 29.48 -39.37
CA THR A 258 20.84 29.46 -39.53
C THR A 258 21.73 29.99 -38.37
N PRO A 259 23.08 29.75 -38.36
CA PRO A 259 23.92 28.97 -39.28
C PRO A 259 24.86 27.88 -38.68
N MET A 260 25.13 26.85 -39.49
CA MET A 260 26.40 26.14 -39.77
C MET A 260 27.55 26.05 -38.73
N HIS A 261 28.07 24.83 -38.53
CA HIS A 261 29.45 24.50 -39.00
C HIS A 261 29.60 23.01 -39.40
N ILE A 262 30.78 22.64 -39.91
CA ILE A 262 31.05 21.43 -40.71
C ILE A 262 32.08 20.49 -40.05
N THR A 263 31.88 19.18 -40.16
CA THR A 263 32.95 18.21 -40.46
C THR A 263 32.38 16.92 -41.07
N LYS A 264 33.18 16.20 -41.88
CA LYS A 264 32.77 15.01 -42.64
C LYS A 264 33.52 13.77 -42.14
N ASN A 265 32.86 12.62 -42.13
CA ASN A 265 33.45 11.29 -42.36
C ASN A 265 32.34 10.32 -42.77
N ALA A 266 32.65 9.24 -43.52
CA ALA A 266 31.64 8.55 -44.33
C ALA A 266 31.77 7.02 -44.39
N THR A 267 30.61 6.34 -44.24
CA THR A 267 30.34 4.91 -44.57
C THR A 267 31.05 3.84 -43.71
N PRO A 268 30.60 2.55 -43.69
CA PRO A 268 29.50 1.93 -44.45
C PRO A 268 28.39 1.24 -43.60
N LYS A 269 27.45 0.57 -44.29
CA LYS A 269 26.17 0.04 -43.79
C LYS A 269 26.27 -1.32 -43.09
N ARG A 270 25.48 -1.57 -42.03
CA ARG A 270 24.79 -2.87 -41.75
C ARG A 270 23.58 -2.69 -40.78
N PRO A 271 22.79 -3.73 -40.41
CA PRO A 271 21.33 -3.68 -40.58
C PRO A 271 20.53 -3.17 -39.36
N ARG A 272 19.25 -2.86 -39.61
CA ARG A 272 18.21 -2.64 -38.59
C ARG A 272 17.58 -3.97 -38.16
N ALA A 273 17.01 -4.02 -36.95
CA ALA A 273 16.36 -5.20 -36.39
C ALA A 273 14.92 -5.41 -36.97
N PRO A 274 14.44 -6.66 -37.07
CA PRO A 274 13.09 -6.97 -37.54
C PRO A 274 12.07 -7.07 -36.39
N SER A 275 11.14 -6.12 -36.31
CA SER A 275 9.87 -6.24 -35.54
C SER A 275 8.98 -5.01 -35.78
N ASP A 276 8.50 -4.84 -37.01
CA ASP A 276 7.32 -4.01 -37.27
C ASP A 276 6.08 -4.92 -37.19
N PRO A 277 5.13 -4.70 -36.26
CA PRO A 277 4.01 -5.61 -36.05
C PRO A 277 2.85 -5.42 -37.06
N PHE A 278 2.98 -4.49 -38.02
CA PHE A 278 1.95 -4.21 -39.02
C PHE A 278 2.45 -4.44 -40.46
N LEU A 279 2.49 -5.71 -40.91
CA LEU A 279 2.12 -6.13 -42.28
C LEU A 279 2.14 -7.67 -42.46
N ASP A 280 1.48 -8.13 -43.53
CA ASP A 280 1.59 -9.43 -44.22
C ASP A 280 1.21 -10.74 -43.50
N THR A 281 -0.06 -11.11 -43.64
CA THR A 281 -0.57 -12.49 -43.59
C THR A 281 -0.22 -13.29 -44.86
N PRO A 282 0.11 -14.60 -44.75
CA PRO A 282 -0.01 -15.51 -45.89
C PRO A 282 -0.87 -16.78 -45.65
N ALA A 283 -1.83 -16.99 -46.55
CA ALA A 283 -2.41 -18.23 -47.12
C ALA A 283 -2.59 -19.55 -46.31
N LEU A 284 -3.75 -20.20 -46.58
CA LEU A 284 -4.13 -21.55 -46.12
C LEU A 284 -3.63 -22.69 -47.03
N SER A 285 -3.22 -23.81 -46.44
CA SER A 285 -3.32 -25.21 -46.95
C SER A 285 -3.07 -26.18 -45.78
N ARG A 286 -3.93 -27.17 -45.48
CA ARG A 286 -4.04 -28.52 -46.10
C ARG A 286 -2.70 -29.27 -46.10
N SER A 287 -2.56 -30.49 -45.56
CA SER A 287 -3.52 -31.62 -45.53
C SER A 287 -3.43 -32.57 -44.30
N VAL A 288 -4.32 -33.59 -44.29
CA VAL A 288 -4.50 -34.74 -43.36
C VAL A 288 -3.24 -35.57 -43.01
N GLY A 289 -3.19 -36.40 -41.95
CA GLY A 289 -4.18 -36.77 -40.90
C GLY A 289 -3.84 -38.12 -40.21
N SER A 290 -4.73 -38.65 -39.34
CA SER A 290 -4.58 -39.89 -38.50
C SER A 290 -3.73 -39.71 -37.22
N SER A 291 -4.05 -40.27 -36.02
CA SER A 291 -5.28 -40.91 -35.47
C SER A 291 -5.32 -40.82 -33.92
N LEU A 292 -6.36 -41.42 -33.29
CA LEU A 292 -6.71 -41.39 -31.85
C LEU A 292 -5.58 -41.95 -30.93
N SER A 293 -5.46 -41.62 -29.62
CA SER A 293 -6.51 -41.77 -28.59
C SER A 293 -6.23 -41.11 -27.22
N GLN A 294 -7.31 -40.84 -26.47
CA GLN A 294 -7.45 -40.83 -24.98
C GLN A 294 -6.84 -39.69 -24.10
N SER A 295 -7.75 -38.85 -23.60
CA SER A 295 -8.08 -38.66 -22.16
C SER A 295 -7.79 -37.31 -21.46
N SER A 296 -8.64 -37.04 -20.46
CA SER A 296 -8.52 -36.08 -19.33
C SER A 296 -8.94 -34.62 -19.57
N ASP A 297 -9.98 -34.22 -18.83
CA ASP A 297 -10.66 -32.92 -18.86
C ASP A 297 -9.94 -31.79 -18.08
N ALA A 298 -10.01 -30.55 -18.58
CA ALA A 298 -9.83 -29.31 -17.78
C ALA A 298 -10.30 -28.05 -18.54
N ASN A 299 -11.61 -27.80 -18.63
CA ASN A 299 -12.15 -26.57 -19.26
C ASN A 299 -12.03 -25.34 -18.34
N SER A 300 -10.92 -24.58 -18.48
CA SER A 300 -10.73 -23.27 -17.83
C SER A 300 -11.15 -22.12 -18.77
N THR A 301 -12.43 -21.74 -18.78
CA THR A 301 -12.95 -20.62 -19.59
C THR A 301 -12.63 -19.25 -19.00
N LEU A 302 -11.51 -18.66 -19.43
CA LEU A 302 -11.22 -17.24 -19.24
C LEU A 302 -12.13 -16.39 -20.13
N LEU A 303 -13.01 -15.58 -19.53
CA LEU A 303 -13.77 -14.53 -20.20
C LEU A 303 -13.70 -13.22 -19.40
N THR A 304 -12.67 -12.43 -19.69
CA THR A 304 -12.50 -11.07 -19.16
C THR A 304 -12.63 -10.09 -20.32
N THR A 305 -13.81 -9.47 -20.48
CA THR A 305 -14.06 -8.52 -21.56
C THR A 305 -14.68 -7.23 -21.03
N LEU A 306 -13.82 -6.24 -20.85
CA LEU A 306 -14.02 -4.82 -21.21
C LEU A 306 -15.48 -4.34 -21.37
N ILE A 307 -16.01 -3.67 -20.35
CA ILE A 307 -16.87 -2.49 -20.56
C ILE A 307 -16.31 -1.37 -19.69
N SER A 308 -15.55 -0.48 -20.33
CA SER A 308 -15.27 0.86 -19.83
C SER A 308 -16.05 1.81 -20.73
N ASP A 309 -17.06 2.47 -20.20
CA ASP A 309 -17.72 3.59 -20.87
C ASP A 309 -17.98 4.72 -19.88
N LYS A 310 -18.11 5.95 -20.38
CA LYS A 310 -17.84 7.17 -19.60
C LYS A 310 -18.86 8.27 -19.87
N VAL A 311 -19.27 9.00 -18.82
CA VAL A 311 -20.11 10.23 -18.87
C VAL A 311 -21.58 9.89 -19.24
N ASP A 312 -22.62 10.44 -18.61
CA ASP A 312 -22.79 11.79 -18.05
C ASP A 312 -23.62 11.82 -16.74
N ASP A 313 -23.41 12.84 -15.90
CA ASP A 313 -24.05 13.01 -14.57
C ASP A 313 -24.68 14.42 -14.44
N PRO A 314 -26.02 14.56 -14.39
CA PRO A 314 -26.68 15.83 -14.13
C PRO A 314 -26.83 16.12 -12.61
N PRO A 315 -26.68 17.38 -12.16
CA PRO A 315 -26.59 17.71 -10.73
C PRO A 315 -27.92 17.59 -9.99
N SER A 316 -27.84 17.24 -8.69
CA SER A 316 -28.99 17.20 -7.78
C SER A 316 -29.44 18.62 -7.36
N PRO A 317 -30.74 18.92 -7.36
CA PRO A 317 -31.26 20.12 -6.70
C PRO A 317 -31.34 19.92 -5.18
N LEU A 318 -30.99 20.97 -4.43
CA LEU A 318 -31.17 21.04 -2.99
C LEU A 318 -32.68 21.06 -2.64
N SER A 319 -33.10 20.33 -1.61
CA SER A 319 -34.40 20.49 -0.96
C SER A 319 -34.19 20.48 0.55
N THR A 320 -35.00 21.25 1.29
CA THR A 320 -34.65 21.69 2.63
C THR A 320 -35.88 21.81 3.53
N TYR A 321 -35.80 21.18 4.71
CA TYR A 321 -36.71 21.19 5.87
C TYR A 321 -38.19 20.81 5.65
N GLU A 322 -38.67 19.80 6.40
CA GLU A 322 -39.64 19.97 7.50
C GLU A 322 -39.67 18.68 8.36
N GLU A 323 -40.34 18.70 9.51
CA GLU A 323 -40.32 17.69 10.60
C GLU A 323 -41.78 17.35 11.00
N GLU A 324 -42.18 16.34 11.79
CA GLU A 324 -41.51 15.38 12.71
C GLU A 324 -41.13 14.03 12.00
N ASP A 325 -40.84 12.85 12.58
CA ASP A 325 -41.12 12.20 13.88
C ASP A 325 -39.99 11.23 14.31
N VAL A 326 -39.98 10.85 15.60
CA VAL A 326 -38.83 10.21 16.28
C VAL A 326 -39.08 8.73 16.60
N LEU A 327 -38.44 7.87 15.80
CA LEU A 327 -38.17 6.47 16.16
C LEU A 327 -36.67 6.17 16.02
N PRO A 328 -36.01 5.58 17.05
CA PRO A 328 -34.57 5.39 17.06
C PRO A 328 -34.17 4.16 16.22
N THR A 329 -34.16 4.33 14.90
CA THR A 329 -33.45 3.39 14.00
C THR A 329 -32.02 3.25 14.51
N PRO A 330 -31.52 2.04 14.82
CA PRO A 330 -30.14 1.88 15.24
C PRO A 330 -29.26 2.32 14.07
N ARG A 331 -28.60 3.48 14.24
CA ARG A 331 -27.55 3.91 13.32
C ARG A 331 -26.49 2.83 13.34
N VAL A 332 -26.49 1.99 12.30
CA VAL A 332 -25.33 1.20 11.93
C VAL A 332 -24.23 2.23 11.70
N ARG A 333 -23.39 2.41 12.73
CA ARG A 333 -22.14 3.13 12.57
C ARG A 333 -21.45 2.42 11.41
N SER A 334 -21.24 3.15 10.32
CA SER A 334 -20.18 2.80 9.38
C SER A 334 -18.92 2.71 10.23
N ALA A 335 -18.52 1.48 10.55
CA ALA A 335 -17.23 1.25 11.17
C ALA A 335 -16.19 1.92 10.26
N PRO A 336 -15.23 2.68 10.82
CA PRO A 336 -14.17 3.25 10.00
C PRO A 336 -13.49 2.11 9.23
N ASP A 337 -13.03 2.41 8.01
CA ASP A 337 -12.40 1.40 7.12
C ASP A 337 -10.95 1.09 7.57
N ASP A 338 -10.69 1.14 8.88
CA ASP A 338 -9.39 1.05 9.57
C ASP A 338 -8.68 -0.31 9.38
N LEU A 339 -9.33 -1.29 8.73
CA LEU A 339 -8.68 -2.55 8.36
C LEU A 339 -7.66 -2.38 7.21
N SER A 340 -7.57 -1.18 6.63
CA SER A 340 -6.49 -0.76 5.73
C SER A 340 -5.64 0.40 6.29
N GLU A 341 -5.54 0.55 7.61
CA GLU A 341 -4.36 1.23 8.16
C GLU A 341 -3.10 0.39 7.83
N GLU A 342 -2.11 0.99 7.16
CA GLU A 342 -0.80 0.36 6.97
C GLU A 342 -0.10 0.31 8.33
N PHE A 343 -0.17 -0.85 8.98
CA PHE A 343 0.43 -1.10 10.29
C PHE A 343 1.95 -1.21 10.17
N LEU A 344 2.61 -0.05 10.18
CA LEU A 344 4.06 0.09 10.27
C LEU A 344 4.53 -0.36 11.66
N ARG A 345 5.55 -1.22 11.68
CA ARG A 345 6.13 -1.80 12.89
C ARG A 345 7.65 -1.71 12.82
N VAL A 346 8.27 -1.23 13.89
CA VAL A 346 9.72 -1.08 14.01
C VAL A 346 10.31 -2.35 14.59
N TRP A 347 11.18 -3.01 13.83
CA TRP A 347 11.93 -4.20 14.22
C TRP A 347 13.37 -3.80 14.58
N THR A 348 13.69 -3.74 15.87
CA THR A 348 15.06 -3.44 16.33
C THR A 348 15.93 -4.70 16.20
N SER A 349 17.07 -4.56 15.51
CA SER A 349 18.06 -5.62 15.30
C SER A 349 18.50 -6.29 16.61
N PRO A 350 18.80 -7.60 16.62
CA PRO A 350 19.13 -8.31 17.85
C PRO A 350 20.54 -7.97 18.36
N ASP A 351 20.76 -8.12 19.66
CA ASP A 351 22.06 -7.82 20.26
C ASP A 351 23.05 -9.00 20.16
N LEU A 352 23.30 -9.46 18.93
CA LEU A 352 24.25 -10.54 18.64
C LEU A 352 25.68 -10.00 18.43
N PRO A 353 26.72 -10.78 18.76
CA PRO A 353 28.11 -10.39 18.50
C PRO A 353 28.43 -10.37 17.00
N ASN A 354 29.37 -9.52 16.61
CA ASN A 354 29.81 -9.35 15.21
C ASN A 354 30.37 -10.63 14.58
N SER A 355 30.85 -11.60 15.37
CA SER A 355 31.23 -12.93 14.88
C SER A 355 30.01 -13.69 14.36
N GLU A 356 28.96 -13.80 15.18
CA GLU A 356 27.73 -14.51 14.86
C GLU A 356 26.99 -13.85 13.68
N TYR A 357 26.91 -12.51 13.66
CA TYR A 357 26.39 -11.80 12.49
C TYR A 357 27.15 -12.15 11.20
N ARG A 358 28.50 -12.24 11.25
CA ARG A 358 29.32 -12.64 10.09
C ARG A 358 29.12 -14.10 9.70
N ASP A 359 28.73 -14.98 10.62
CA ASP A 359 28.43 -16.38 10.32
C ASP A 359 27.02 -16.54 9.72
N LEU A 360 26.02 -15.86 10.27
CA LEU A 360 24.67 -15.77 9.70
C LEU A 360 24.70 -15.13 8.29
N LEU A 361 25.52 -14.09 8.08
CA LEU A 361 25.66 -13.42 6.78
C LEU A 361 26.22 -14.33 5.66
N LYS A 362 26.95 -15.41 5.98
CA LYS A 362 27.43 -16.40 4.99
C LYS A 362 26.32 -17.29 4.44
N LEU A 363 25.16 -17.34 5.10
CA LEU A 363 24.04 -18.19 4.70
C LEU A 363 23.18 -17.57 3.61
N PHE A 364 23.25 -16.25 3.40
CA PHE A 364 22.48 -15.57 2.37
C PHE A 364 22.93 -15.98 0.96
N PRO A 365 22.00 -16.33 0.05
CA PRO A 365 22.32 -16.63 -1.34
C PRO A 365 23.01 -15.47 -2.08
N SER A 366 23.96 -15.81 -2.94
CA SER A 366 24.80 -14.83 -3.65
C SER A 366 24.04 -13.90 -4.60
N PHE A 367 22.79 -14.22 -4.98
CA PHE A 367 21.93 -13.30 -5.75
C PHE A 367 21.43 -12.12 -4.93
N LEU A 368 21.38 -12.23 -3.60
CA LEU A 368 21.12 -11.10 -2.70
C LEU A 368 22.38 -10.27 -2.50
N THR A 369 23.47 -10.93 -2.10
CA THR A 369 24.70 -10.28 -1.62
C THR A 369 25.50 -9.54 -2.71
N ARG A 370 25.08 -9.64 -3.98
CA ARG A 370 25.64 -8.91 -5.12
C ARG A 370 25.12 -7.47 -5.26
N ARG A 371 24.00 -7.10 -4.61
CA ARG A 371 23.50 -5.72 -4.67
C ARG A 371 24.39 -4.78 -3.84
N PRO A 372 24.59 -3.52 -4.26
CA PRO A 372 25.31 -2.54 -3.45
C PRO A 372 24.56 -2.30 -2.14
N LEU A 373 25.30 -2.32 -1.02
CA LEU A 373 24.76 -2.03 0.30
C LEU A 373 24.76 -0.50 0.53
N PRO A 374 23.60 0.17 0.63
CA PRO A 374 23.53 1.57 1.04
C PRO A 374 24.11 1.76 2.46
N ARG A 375 24.56 2.97 2.78
CA ARG A 375 25.27 3.29 4.03
C ARG A 375 24.62 4.46 4.74
N PHE A 376 24.67 4.45 6.07
CA PHE A 376 24.16 5.58 6.86
C PHE A 376 25.02 6.83 6.60
N PRO A 377 24.42 8.03 6.57
CA PRO A 377 25.17 9.26 6.35
C PRO A 377 26.14 9.50 7.50
N THR A 378 27.43 9.57 7.17
CA THR A 378 28.49 9.86 8.14
C THR A 378 28.49 11.35 8.48
N PRO A 379 28.70 11.75 9.75
CA PRO A 379 28.60 13.16 10.16
C PRO A 379 29.56 14.10 9.42
N SER A 380 30.69 13.59 8.94
CA SER A 380 31.65 14.30 8.08
C SER A 380 31.10 14.71 6.70
N LYS A 381 29.99 14.15 6.25
CA LYS A 381 29.35 14.46 4.95
C LYS A 381 28.18 15.44 5.06
N LEU A 382 27.53 15.51 6.22
CA LEU A 382 26.41 16.43 6.48
C LEU A 382 26.83 17.91 6.50
N HIS A 383 28.13 18.19 6.46
CA HIS A 383 28.69 19.55 6.52
C HIS A 383 29.06 20.15 5.15
N ALA A 384 28.82 19.41 4.05
CA ALA A 384 29.36 19.70 2.72
C ALA A 384 28.30 20.04 1.65
N THR A 385 27.01 19.97 1.98
CA THR A 385 25.91 20.30 1.07
C THR A 385 24.77 20.96 1.85
N ASP A 386 24.18 21.98 1.24
CA ASP A 386 22.89 22.60 1.55
C ASP A 386 22.70 23.19 2.95
N LEU A 387 22.98 24.50 3.03
CA LEU A 387 22.69 25.38 4.18
C LEU A 387 21.61 26.43 3.83
N GLU A 388 20.85 26.19 2.75
CA GLU A 388 19.87 27.13 2.18
C GLU A 388 18.46 26.51 1.98
N GLU A 389 18.32 25.17 2.03
CA GLU A 389 17.01 24.51 1.95
C GLU A 389 16.35 24.36 3.33
N GLY A 390 15.02 24.32 3.35
CA GLY A 390 14.20 24.38 4.57
C GLY A 390 14.40 23.19 5.52
N PHE A 391 13.92 23.35 6.76
CA PHE A 391 14.08 22.39 7.87
C PHE A 391 13.38 21.03 7.61
N VAL A 392 14.02 20.16 6.81
CA VAL A 392 13.63 18.75 6.67
C VAL A 392 13.85 18.05 8.01
N ASP A 393 12.88 17.22 8.43
CA ASP A 393 12.95 16.53 9.71
C ASP A 393 14.23 15.68 9.79
N THR A 394 15.03 15.93 10.83
CA THR A 394 16.42 15.46 10.94
C THR A 394 16.53 13.93 11.14
N LEU A 395 15.39 13.26 11.30
CA LEU A 395 15.23 11.80 11.27
C LEU A 395 15.19 11.23 9.84
N ASP A 396 14.50 11.89 8.91
CA ASP A 396 14.32 11.37 7.54
C ASP A 396 15.63 11.50 6.74
N ALA A 397 16.39 12.59 6.96
CA ALA A 397 17.75 12.77 6.45
C ALA A 397 18.80 11.73 6.95
N LYS A 398 18.42 10.80 7.85
CA LYS A 398 19.28 9.73 8.40
C LYS A 398 18.78 8.31 8.09
N GLN A 399 17.66 8.18 7.39
CA GLN A 399 17.07 6.89 7.03
C GLN A 399 17.65 6.32 5.73
N ILE A 400 17.54 5.00 5.58
CA ILE A 400 17.84 4.25 4.36
C ILE A 400 16.60 3.43 3.98
N ARG A 401 16.17 3.51 2.72
CA ARG A 401 15.17 2.59 2.16
C ARG A 401 15.87 1.49 1.36
N PHE A 402 15.74 0.22 1.77
CA PHE A 402 16.35 -0.91 1.06
C PHE A 402 15.60 -2.22 1.28
N GLY A 403 15.27 -2.91 0.20
CA GLY A 403 14.39 -4.09 0.27
C GLY A 403 12.95 -3.66 0.59
N THR A 404 12.36 -4.23 1.63
CA THR A 404 11.12 -3.70 2.24
C THR A 404 11.47 -2.75 3.38
N GLY A 405 10.67 -1.70 3.52
CA GLY A 405 10.78 -0.80 4.67
C GLY A 405 11.94 0.19 4.64
N CYS A 406 12.06 0.92 5.75
CA CYS A 406 13.07 1.94 6.01
C CYS A 406 13.87 1.57 7.27
N MET A 407 15.15 1.90 7.32
CA MET A 407 16.02 1.59 8.46
C MET A 407 16.90 2.76 8.87
N TRP A 408 17.16 2.88 10.16
CA TRP A 408 18.00 3.92 10.76
C TRP A 408 18.83 3.37 11.93
N VAL A 409 19.84 4.14 12.36
CA VAL A 409 20.58 3.82 13.58
C VAL A 409 19.71 4.21 14.79
N GLY A 410 19.28 3.22 15.56
CA GLY A 410 18.42 3.41 16.72
C GLY A 410 19.19 3.95 17.94
N PRO A 411 18.47 4.44 18.98
CA PRO A 411 19.08 4.99 20.19
C PRO A 411 19.65 3.91 21.14
N ARG A 412 19.32 2.63 20.91
CA ARG A 412 19.72 1.52 21.79
C ARG A 412 21.15 1.07 21.50
N GLN A 413 22.02 1.09 22.51
CA GLN A 413 23.36 0.51 22.44
C GLN A 413 23.34 -1.02 22.51
N ARG A 414 24.46 -1.62 22.10
CA ARG A 414 24.76 -3.07 22.14
C ARG A 414 25.59 -3.43 23.36
N SER A 415 25.37 -4.63 23.90
CA SER A 415 26.04 -5.12 25.13
C SER A 415 27.54 -5.30 24.99
N ASP A 416 28.23 -5.29 26.13
CA ASP A 416 29.66 -5.50 26.20
C ASP A 416 30.07 -6.84 25.56
N GLY A 417 31.06 -6.76 24.67
CA GLY A 417 31.49 -7.89 23.85
C GLY A 417 30.90 -7.94 22.45
N TRP A 418 30.00 -7.04 22.04
CA TRP A 418 29.44 -7.02 20.67
C TRP A 418 30.48 -7.03 19.54
N ARG A 419 31.67 -6.43 19.76
CA ARG A 419 32.80 -6.46 18.80
C ARG A 419 33.48 -7.84 18.68
N GLY A 420 33.05 -8.84 19.44
CA GLY A 420 33.73 -10.12 19.63
C GLY A 420 34.88 -10.04 20.64
N SER A 421 35.51 -11.19 20.87
CA SER A 421 36.67 -11.34 21.77
C SER A 421 37.88 -10.56 21.27
N TRP A 422 38.90 -10.38 22.12
CA TRP A 422 40.16 -9.75 21.72
C TRP A 422 40.78 -10.41 20.47
N TRP A 423 40.72 -11.74 20.37
CA TRP A 423 41.21 -12.48 19.20
C TRP A 423 40.37 -12.21 17.93
N SER A 424 39.04 -12.12 18.06
CA SER A 424 38.16 -11.73 16.94
C SER A 424 38.41 -10.29 16.48
N ARG A 425 38.77 -9.38 17.40
CA ARG A 425 39.17 -8.01 17.09
C ARG A 425 40.53 -7.98 16.40
N PHE A 426 41.53 -8.72 16.90
CA PHE A 426 42.86 -8.84 16.29
C PHE A 426 42.79 -9.39 14.86
N ILE A 427 42.04 -10.47 14.61
CA ILE A 427 41.84 -11.01 13.25
C ILE A 427 41.11 -10.00 12.35
N SER A 428 40.18 -9.19 12.89
CA SER A 428 39.51 -8.16 12.10
C SER A 428 40.46 -7.03 11.72
N TRP A 429 41.24 -6.52 12.68
CA TRP A 429 42.27 -5.52 12.45
C TRP A 429 43.35 -5.99 11.48
N TRP A 430 43.83 -7.24 11.62
CA TRP A 430 44.82 -7.80 10.71
C TRP A 430 44.31 -7.86 9.25
N LYS A 431 43.03 -8.20 9.07
CA LYS A 431 42.37 -8.19 7.74
C LYS A 431 42.03 -6.79 7.22
N GLU A 432 42.09 -5.77 8.06
CA GLU A 432 41.86 -4.36 7.70
C GLU A 432 43.19 -3.61 7.48
N ALA A 433 44.31 -4.16 7.96
CA ALA A 433 45.66 -3.64 7.82
C ALA A 433 46.50 -4.35 6.73
N PHE A 434 46.17 -5.60 6.37
CA PHE A 434 47.01 -6.45 5.49
C PHE A 434 46.23 -7.20 4.37
N CYS A 435 44.96 -6.86 4.11
CA CYS A 435 44.14 -7.45 3.04
C CYS A 435 43.23 -6.39 2.38
#